data_AF-A0A3N9NYW4-F1
#
_entry.id   AF-A0A3N9NYW4-F1
#
_cell.length_a   1.000
_cell.length_b   1.000
_cell.length_c   1.000
_cell.angle_alpha   90.00
_cell.angle_beta   90.00
_cell.angle_gamma   90.00
#
_symmetry.space_group_name_H-M   'P 1'
#
loop_
_entity.id
_entity.type
_entity.pdbx_description
1 polymer ?
#
loop_
_entity_poly.entity_id
_entity_poly.type
_entity_poly.pdbx_seq_one_letter_code
_entity_poly.pdbx_strand_id
1 'polypeptide(L)'
;MNNTISRIDLHVHTFHSRTAGNWILDQLQMYECYTEPMDVYKIATSRGMDFVTITDHDVISGALEIAHMPNFFISEEVSAFFPHDKAKVHILVFNINEAQHDDIQRLRFNIYDLIPYLNQQNIVHALAHPFFEMGPRLTIDHIEQMLLMFKIFEVKNGGKNIYPEDLFEQICTHLTPEKIWKLADRHNRNPIGEEPWKKSFIGGSDDHGGIMISSPHTVTDKAHTVDEILAHITAGKSRTEGGGGSPLSVAHGALAVGYKYSKTKKKSFDLFKNQLAWLLLDNVFEETKTHGLYSLGLAYTKDKIKRTFSLTTKKGSKAVQKEIARYVKKDKILLEFLMGRAPFDHDTGIRFFNMANDIVNHHLITILNDAQKHNSPMRLLKNCAILKNILPLTVPYLVGFKTETADRKLMRECAEQFLPKSLQIPHKVAIFSDSSPGQLLERDEMNDLLHDELAQGYRTVYFTVADNNSQKGDFFGYKSLIVLKNSPHYGLPPAMRIAYDFFQEACDIIFIDTLGPMGILGMLIGKLLQIPIISTYHETEVNALAKSGGETSKFFKKFISVFYSQVDEVRLLDMPSTMEYEILAKSKTDVRILGNTILIDAPEFQIYPETEIY
;
A
#
# COMPACT_ATOMS: atom_id res chain seq x y z
N MET A 1 23.18 32.79 -0.61
CA MET A 1 22.06 33.02 0.33
C MET A 1 22.39 32.24 1.58
N ASN A 2 22.46 32.86 2.76
CA ASN A 2 22.71 32.12 4.01
C ASN A 2 21.54 31.16 4.21
N ASN A 3 21.83 29.86 4.35
CA ASN A 3 20.81 28.85 4.58
C ASN A 3 20.21 29.11 5.99
N THR A 4 18.95 29.56 6.05
CA THR A 4 18.27 29.96 7.29
C THR A 4 17.61 28.80 8.03
N ILE A 5 17.71 27.59 7.49
CA ILE A 5 17.08 26.37 8.00
C ILE A 5 18.07 25.21 7.99
N SER A 6 17.79 24.18 8.80
CA SER A 6 18.49 22.91 8.79
C SER A 6 17.55 21.77 8.42
N ARG A 7 18.02 20.84 7.58
CA ARG A 7 17.26 19.66 7.12
C ARG A 7 17.90 18.35 7.58
N ILE A 8 17.07 17.38 7.94
CA ILE A 8 17.50 16.03 8.31
C ILE A 8 16.43 15.00 7.98
N ASP A 9 16.85 13.86 7.44
CA ASP A 9 16.06 12.64 7.40
C ASP A 9 16.30 11.85 8.70
N LEU A 10 15.25 11.71 9.53
CA LEU A 10 15.35 11.11 10.87
C LEU A 10 14.99 9.62 10.89
N HIS A 11 14.65 9.01 9.76
CA HIS A 11 14.25 7.62 9.71
C HIS A 11 14.78 7.01 8.42
N VAL A 12 15.85 6.22 8.50
CA VAL A 12 16.46 5.60 7.32
C VAL A 12 17.25 4.36 7.71
N HIS A 13 17.16 3.33 6.87
CA HIS A 13 17.70 2.01 7.13
C HIS A 13 18.85 1.65 6.19
N THR A 14 19.70 0.75 6.66
CA THR A 14 20.84 0.19 5.92
C THR A 14 20.79 -1.32 5.90
N PHE A 15 21.75 -1.95 5.22
CA PHE A 15 21.94 -3.40 5.21
C PHE A 15 22.07 -4.04 6.61
N HIS A 16 22.29 -3.25 7.66
CA HIS A 16 22.33 -3.73 9.04
C HIS A 16 20.94 -4.02 9.63
N SER A 17 19.87 -3.46 9.06
CA SER A 17 18.47 -3.86 9.29
C SER A 17 18.18 -5.22 8.66
N ARG A 18 18.74 -6.29 9.24
CA ARG A 18 18.70 -7.65 8.64
C ARG A 18 17.33 -8.31 8.70
N THR A 19 16.55 -8.07 9.76
CA THR A 19 15.23 -8.69 10.00
C THR A 19 14.36 -7.83 10.94
N ALA A 20 13.31 -7.18 10.46
CA ALA A 20 12.27 -6.47 11.22
C ALA A 20 11.10 -7.38 11.59
N GLY A 21 11.25 -8.70 11.38
CA GLY A 21 10.22 -9.70 11.65
C GLY A 21 9.22 -9.89 10.52
N ASN A 22 9.56 -9.50 9.29
CA ASN A 22 8.77 -9.85 8.12
C ASN A 22 8.97 -11.33 7.76
N TRP A 23 8.03 -12.17 8.20
CA TRP A 23 8.04 -13.63 7.99
C TRP A 23 8.32 -14.05 6.54
N ILE A 24 7.87 -13.28 5.53
CA ILE A 24 8.11 -13.60 4.12
C ILE A 24 9.60 -13.44 3.77
N LEU A 25 10.25 -12.39 4.26
CA LEU A 25 11.66 -12.13 4.03
C LEU A 25 12.53 -13.14 4.78
N ASP A 26 12.13 -13.51 6.00
CA ASP A 26 12.77 -14.58 6.78
C ASP A 26 12.73 -15.92 6.05
N GLN A 27 11.56 -16.30 5.51
CA GLN A 27 11.42 -17.52 4.71
C GLN A 27 12.29 -17.53 3.45
N LEU A 28 12.45 -16.37 2.81
CA LEU A 28 13.27 -16.21 1.61
C LEU A 28 14.76 -15.99 1.92
N GLN A 29 15.14 -15.90 3.21
CA GLN A 29 16.47 -15.51 3.67
C GLN A 29 16.94 -14.21 2.99
N MET A 30 16.02 -13.25 2.86
CA MET A 30 16.25 -11.93 2.30
C MET A 30 16.37 -10.93 3.45
N TYR A 31 17.37 -10.05 3.39
CA TYR A 31 17.39 -8.86 4.23
C TYR A 31 16.37 -7.83 3.74
N GLU A 32 15.95 -6.94 4.64
CA GLU A 32 14.98 -5.89 4.35
C GLU A 32 15.59 -4.71 3.62
N CYS A 33 16.86 -4.40 3.88
CA CYS A 33 17.59 -3.35 3.19
C CYS A 33 18.93 -3.88 2.65
N TYR A 34 19.35 -3.31 1.51
CA TYR A 34 20.64 -3.60 0.87
C TYR A 34 21.40 -2.31 0.51
N THR A 35 21.10 -1.22 1.20
CA THR A 35 21.81 0.06 1.04
C THR A 35 22.93 0.14 2.06
N GLU A 36 24.15 0.43 1.61
CA GLU A 36 25.31 0.56 2.50
C GLU A 36 25.22 1.88 3.32
N PRO A 37 25.66 1.90 4.59
CA PRO A 37 25.64 3.12 5.42
C PRO A 37 26.25 4.35 4.74
N MET A 38 27.39 4.17 4.07
CA MET A 38 28.08 5.24 3.37
C MET A 38 27.29 5.79 2.18
N ASP A 39 26.45 4.99 1.53
CA ASP A 39 25.62 5.46 0.43
C ASP A 39 24.42 6.24 0.93
N VAL A 40 23.85 5.87 2.08
CA VAL A 40 22.85 6.70 2.77
C VAL A 40 23.41 8.11 3.02
N TYR A 41 24.61 8.21 3.61
CA TYR A 41 25.25 9.49 3.86
C TYR A 41 25.47 10.32 2.59
N LYS A 42 25.99 9.70 1.52
CA LYS A 42 26.19 10.38 0.21
C LYS A 42 24.87 10.85 -0.39
N ILE A 43 23.83 10.01 -0.36
CA ILE A 43 22.53 10.34 -0.95
C ILE A 43 21.91 11.48 -0.16
N ALA A 44 21.84 11.39 1.17
CA ALA A 44 21.27 12.42 2.03
C ALA A 44 21.96 13.78 1.85
N THR A 45 23.30 13.81 1.89
CA THR A 45 24.07 15.05 1.68
C THR A 45 23.89 15.61 0.27
N SER A 46 23.87 14.76 -0.76
CA SER A 46 23.61 15.19 -2.15
C SER A 46 22.20 15.75 -2.37
N ARG A 47 21.23 15.30 -1.55
CA ARG A 47 19.84 15.79 -1.52
C ARG A 47 19.66 16.99 -0.59
N GLY A 48 20.76 17.52 -0.03
CA GLY A 48 20.77 18.79 0.71
C GLY A 48 20.40 18.67 2.18
N MET A 49 20.53 17.49 2.78
CA MET A 49 20.43 17.34 4.25
C MET A 49 21.65 17.97 4.91
N ASP A 50 21.43 18.79 5.96
CA ASP A 50 22.49 19.46 6.74
C ASP A 50 23.08 18.50 7.80
N PHE A 51 22.24 17.59 8.31
CA PHE A 51 22.59 16.54 9.27
C PHE A 51 22.12 15.18 8.77
N VAL A 52 22.79 14.11 9.19
CA VAL A 52 22.48 12.74 8.78
C VAL A 52 22.47 11.81 10.00
N THR A 53 21.57 10.84 10.00
CA THR A 53 21.60 9.72 10.95
C THR A 53 21.16 8.44 10.25
N ILE A 54 21.33 7.31 10.92
CA ILE A 54 20.85 5.99 10.51
C ILE A 54 20.07 5.43 11.70
N THR A 55 18.93 4.81 11.43
CA THR A 55 18.02 4.27 12.44
C THR A 55 17.74 2.81 12.14
N ASP A 56 18.79 1.99 12.01
CA ASP A 56 18.63 0.56 11.76
C ASP A 56 17.80 -0.11 12.87
N HIS A 57 17.12 -1.20 12.51
CA HIS A 57 16.28 -1.95 13.45
C HIS A 57 17.11 -2.64 14.52
N ASP A 58 16.91 -2.22 15.78
CA ASP A 58 17.43 -2.88 16.98
C ASP A 58 18.95 -3.07 17.02
N VAL A 59 19.69 -2.31 16.20
CA VAL A 59 21.14 -2.33 16.11
C VAL A 59 21.68 -0.94 15.78
N ILE A 60 22.90 -0.64 16.24
CA ILE A 60 23.61 0.60 15.89
C ILE A 60 24.84 0.36 14.99
N SER A 61 25.07 -0.89 14.56
CA SER A 61 26.29 -1.26 13.83
C SER A 61 26.50 -0.46 12.53
N GLY A 62 25.45 -0.22 11.74
CA GLY A 62 25.54 0.60 10.52
C GLY A 62 25.85 2.07 10.82
N ALA A 63 25.27 2.63 11.89
CA ALA A 63 25.58 3.97 12.35
C ALA A 63 27.03 4.10 12.86
N LEU A 64 27.55 3.11 13.57
CA LEU A 64 28.93 3.09 14.09
C LEU A 64 29.97 3.08 12.96
N GLU A 65 29.71 2.41 11.84
CA GLU A 65 30.64 2.36 10.69
C GLU A 65 30.97 3.76 10.13
N ILE A 66 30.00 4.68 10.18
CA ILE A 66 30.13 6.03 9.61
C ILE A 66 30.04 7.14 10.67
N ALA A 67 30.12 6.81 11.96
CA ALA A 67 30.03 7.76 13.06
C ALA A 67 31.07 8.90 13.00
N HIS A 68 32.17 8.70 12.27
CA HIS A 68 33.23 9.68 12.06
C HIS A 68 32.91 10.72 10.97
N MET A 69 31.77 10.60 10.27
CA MET A 69 31.37 11.55 9.23
C MET A 69 30.89 12.89 9.83
N PRO A 70 31.15 14.02 9.16
CA PRO A 70 30.66 15.33 9.60
C PRO A 70 29.14 15.38 9.73
N ASN A 71 28.63 16.10 10.73
CA ASN A 71 27.19 16.30 10.98
C ASN A 71 26.37 15.00 11.08
N PHE A 72 27.02 13.90 11.47
CA PHE A 72 26.41 12.61 11.70
C PHE A 72 26.25 12.33 13.20
N PHE A 73 25.20 11.61 13.59
CA PHE A 73 25.02 11.09 14.95
C PHE A 73 24.36 9.72 14.94
N ILE A 74 24.62 8.94 15.99
CA ILE A 74 24.16 7.55 16.12
C ILE A 74 22.71 7.54 16.61
N SER A 75 21.87 6.78 15.91
CA SER A 75 20.47 6.59 16.24
C SER A 75 20.07 5.13 15.96
N GLU A 76 18.84 4.78 16.32
CA GLU A 76 18.30 3.43 16.18
C GLU A 76 16.77 3.49 16.07
N GLU A 77 16.16 2.56 15.32
CA GLU A 77 14.72 2.29 15.40
C GLU A 77 14.50 1.06 16.27
N VAL A 78 13.90 1.28 17.45
CA VAL A 78 13.70 0.25 18.47
C VAL A 78 12.32 -0.37 18.33
N SER A 79 12.26 -1.68 18.09
CA SER A 79 11.02 -2.44 18.23
C SER A 79 10.65 -2.57 19.71
N ALA A 80 9.62 -1.87 20.16
CA ALA A 80 9.12 -1.90 21.52
C ALA A 80 7.75 -2.59 21.60
N PHE A 81 7.42 -3.13 22.78
CA PHE A 81 6.24 -3.97 22.95
C PHE A 81 5.36 -3.50 24.11
N PHE A 82 4.05 -3.50 23.87
CA PHE A 82 3.07 -3.48 24.95
C PHE A 82 3.15 -4.81 25.71
N PRO A 83 3.31 -4.80 27.03
CA PRO A 83 3.63 -6.01 27.79
C PRO A 83 2.48 -7.03 27.81
N HIS A 84 1.23 -6.57 27.72
CA HIS A 84 0.02 -7.39 27.91
C HIS A 84 -0.32 -8.25 26.70
N ASP A 85 -0.34 -7.68 25.50
CA ASP A 85 -0.79 -8.33 24.26
C ASP A 85 0.32 -8.46 23.21
N LYS A 86 1.51 -7.97 23.51
CA LYS A 86 2.68 -7.97 22.63
C LYS A 86 2.45 -7.17 21.35
N ALA A 87 1.51 -6.21 21.35
CA ALA A 87 1.42 -5.24 20.28
C ALA A 87 2.78 -4.53 20.13
N LYS A 88 3.30 -4.56 18.91
CA LYS A 88 4.62 -4.05 18.55
C LYS A 88 4.47 -2.61 18.04
N VAL A 89 5.35 -1.73 18.49
CA VAL A 89 5.50 -0.36 17.99
C VAL A 89 6.97 -0.06 17.75
N HIS A 90 7.27 0.91 16.91
CA HIS A 90 8.64 1.34 16.68
C HIS A 90 8.91 2.72 17.27
N ILE A 91 10.07 2.85 17.90
CA ILE A 91 10.51 4.07 18.57
C ILE A 91 11.86 4.48 17.99
N LEU A 92 11.92 5.66 17.38
CA LEU A 92 13.17 6.26 16.95
C LEU A 92 13.86 6.87 18.17
N VAL A 93 15.11 6.52 18.41
CA VAL A 93 15.95 7.11 19.47
C VAL A 93 17.16 7.77 18.84
N PHE A 94 17.47 9.00 19.26
CA PHE A 94 18.43 9.85 18.58
C PHE A 94 19.63 10.21 19.46
N ASN A 95 20.80 10.27 18.83
CA ASN A 95 22.09 10.69 19.43
C ASN A 95 22.45 9.87 20.68
N ILE A 96 22.37 8.55 20.55
CA ILE A 96 22.66 7.59 21.62
C ILE A 96 24.10 7.09 21.56
N ASN A 97 24.60 6.53 22.68
CA ASN A 97 25.84 5.77 22.74
C ASN A 97 25.60 4.26 22.92
N GLU A 98 26.66 3.47 22.87
CA GLU A 98 26.62 2.00 22.98
C GLU A 98 26.05 1.51 24.32
N ALA A 99 26.34 2.20 25.43
CA ALA A 99 25.79 1.82 26.74
C ALA A 99 24.28 2.07 26.83
N GLN A 100 23.81 3.17 26.24
CA GLN A 100 22.38 3.47 26.13
C GLN A 100 21.68 2.45 25.22
N HIS A 101 22.28 2.09 24.09
CA HIS A 101 21.79 1.01 23.22
C HIS A 101 21.62 -0.31 24.00
N ASP A 102 22.63 -0.73 24.75
CA ASP A 102 22.57 -1.97 25.55
C ASP A 102 21.42 -1.98 26.56
N ASP A 103 21.18 -0.85 27.23
CA ASP A 103 20.06 -0.71 28.17
C ASP A 103 18.70 -0.71 27.45
N ILE A 104 18.59 0.03 26.34
CA ILE A 104 17.39 0.06 25.48
C ILE A 104 17.01 -1.35 25.02
N GLN A 105 18.00 -2.14 24.56
CA GLN A 105 17.78 -3.51 24.11
C GLN A 105 17.23 -4.42 25.21
N ARG A 106 17.58 -4.17 26.48
CA ARG A 106 17.01 -4.91 27.62
C ARG A 106 15.58 -4.47 27.95
N LEU A 107 15.29 -3.17 27.83
CA LEU A 107 14.01 -2.58 28.25
C LEU A 107 12.90 -2.66 27.19
N ARG A 108 13.25 -2.79 25.91
CA ARG A 108 12.31 -2.74 24.77
C ARG A 108 11.09 -3.66 24.85
N PHE A 109 11.18 -4.77 25.59
CA PHE A 109 10.09 -5.74 25.74
C PHE A 109 8.95 -5.26 26.65
N ASN A 110 9.11 -4.11 27.29
CA ASN A 110 8.06 -3.41 28.01
C ASN A 110 8.17 -1.90 27.77
N ILE A 111 7.30 -1.37 26.91
CA ILE A 111 7.26 0.06 26.60
C ILE A 111 7.07 0.94 27.85
N TYR A 112 6.41 0.44 28.88
CA TYR A 112 6.20 1.18 30.13
C TYR A 112 7.46 1.31 30.98
N ASP A 113 8.48 0.47 30.75
CA ASP A 113 9.80 0.59 31.38
C ASP A 113 10.76 1.39 30.50
N LEU A 114 10.69 1.18 29.18
CA LEU A 114 11.54 1.86 28.20
C LEU A 114 11.30 3.38 28.19
N ILE A 115 10.06 3.84 28.10
CA ILE A 115 9.76 5.29 27.97
C ILE A 115 10.27 6.08 29.19
N PRO A 116 10.03 5.67 30.45
CA PRO A 116 10.63 6.34 31.60
C PRO A 116 12.16 6.40 31.55
N TYR A 117 12.83 5.33 31.12
CA TYR A 117 14.28 5.32 30.97
C TYR A 117 14.76 6.34 29.94
N LEU A 118 14.15 6.38 28.75
CA LEU A 118 14.52 7.33 27.69
C LEU A 118 14.38 8.78 28.18
N ASN A 119 13.29 9.10 28.90
CA ASN A 119 13.08 10.41 29.50
C ASN A 119 14.13 10.71 30.59
N GLN A 120 14.44 9.76 31.47
CA GLN A 120 15.43 9.94 32.54
C GLN A 120 16.84 10.19 31.99
N GLN A 121 17.20 9.53 30.89
CA GLN A 121 18.48 9.71 30.21
C GLN A 121 18.53 10.93 29.28
N ASN A 122 17.43 11.70 29.18
CA ASN A 122 17.27 12.82 28.23
C ASN A 122 17.53 12.41 26.77
N ILE A 123 17.19 11.18 26.39
CA ILE A 123 17.30 10.70 25.02
C ILE A 123 16.12 11.25 24.23
N VAL A 124 16.40 11.96 23.13
CA VAL A 124 15.34 12.44 22.22
C VAL A 124 14.78 11.23 21.48
N HIS A 125 13.48 11.01 21.61
CA HIS A 125 12.81 9.84 21.05
C HIS A 125 11.45 10.21 20.47
N ALA A 126 11.07 9.50 19.41
CA ALA A 126 9.81 9.71 18.70
C ALA A 126 9.12 8.39 18.42
N LEU A 127 7.79 8.38 18.42
CA LEU A 127 7.02 7.26 17.91
C LEU A 127 7.06 7.28 16.38
N ALA A 128 7.59 6.22 15.76
CA ALA A 128 7.57 6.04 14.30
C ALA A 128 6.17 5.63 13.84
N HIS A 129 5.80 6.03 12.61
CA HIS A 129 4.58 5.62 11.88
C HIS A 129 3.41 5.10 12.76
N PRO A 130 2.73 5.96 13.54
CA PRO A 130 1.91 5.58 14.71
C PRO A 130 0.75 4.59 14.48
N PHE A 131 0.33 4.37 13.24
CA PHE A 131 -0.75 3.46 12.87
C PHE A 131 -0.27 2.11 12.35
N PHE A 132 1.04 1.91 12.16
CA PHE A 132 1.53 0.76 11.41
C PHE A 132 1.38 -0.55 12.19
N GLU A 133 0.53 -1.45 11.69
CA GLU A 133 0.31 -2.77 12.28
C GLU A 133 1.47 -3.73 11.94
N MET A 134 2.24 -4.14 12.96
CA MET A 134 3.45 -4.97 12.82
C MET A 134 3.36 -6.27 13.65
N GLY A 135 2.30 -7.06 13.40
CA GLY A 135 2.03 -8.29 14.13
C GLY A 135 0.64 -8.27 14.76
N PRO A 136 0.49 -8.43 16.10
CA PRO A 136 -0.79 -8.24 16.75
C PRO A 136 -1.39 -6.86 16.45
N ARG A 137 -2.71 -6.81 16.29
CA ARG A 137 -3.42 -5.61 15.84
C ARG A 137 -3.34 -4.48 16.88
N LEU A 138 -2.89 -3.30 16.43
CA LEU A 138 -3.02 -2.07 17.20
C LEU A 138 -4.49 -1.65 17.29
N THR A 139 -4.86 -1.09 18.43
CA THR A 139 -6.24 -0.68 18.73
C THR A 139 -6.25 0.80 19.12
N ILE A 140 -7.44 1.39 19.18
CA ILE A 140 -7.58 2.78 19.65
C ILE A 140 -7.03 2.98 21.07
N ASP A 141 -7.14 1.98 21.95
CA ASP A 141 -6.56 2.02 23.30
C ASP A 141 -5.03 2.14 23.26
N HIS A 142 -4.37 1.52 22.28
CA HIS A 142 -2.93 1.68 22.08
C HIS A 142 -2.60 3.11 21.65
N ILE A 143 -3.34 3.67 20.69
CA ILE A 143 -3.15 5.05 20.23
C ILE A 143 -3.31 6.02 21.39
N GLU A 144 -4.36 5.87 22.20
CA GLU A 144 -4.61 6.70 23.38
C GLU A 144 -3.44 6.68 24.37
N GLN A 145 -2.90 5.49 24.68
CA GLN A 145 -1.74 5.37 25.57
C GLN A 145 -0.48 5.98 24.96
N MET A 146 -0.25 5.83 23.66
CA MET A 146 0.88 6.44 22.97
C MET A 146 0.80 7.97 22.98
N LEU A 147 -0.40 8.54 22.84
CA LEU A 147 -0.61 9.98 23.00
C LEU A 147 -0.25 10.49 24.41
N LEU A 148 -0.32 9.65 25.44
CA LEU A 148 0.14 10.00 26.80
C LEU A 148 1.66 9.85 26.96
N MET A 149 2.26 8.85 26.32
CA MET A 149 3.67 8.48 26.51
C MET A 149 4.65 9.28 25.64
N PHE A 150 4.24 9.76 24.46
CA PHE A 150 5.13 10.41 23.52
C PHE A 150 4.83 11.90 23.33
N LYS A 151 5.92 12.67 23.17
CA LYS A 151 5.87 14.09 22.80
C LYS A 151 6.11 14.30 21.31
N ILE A 152 6.97 13.48 20.71
CA ILE A 152 7.42 13.61 19.32
C ILE A 152 6.84 12.44 18.52
N PHE A 153 6.25 12.74 17.37
CA PHE A 153 5.64 11.77 16.48
C PHE A 153 6.16 11.93 15.07
N GLU A 154 6.43 10.81 14.41
CA GLU A 154 6.62 10.77 12.97
C GLU A 154 5.27 10.87 12.26
N VAL A 155 4.99 12.05 11.68
CA VAL A 155 3.72 12.32 10.99
C VAL A 155 3.85 12.23 9.48
N LYS A 156 5.08 12.15 8.95
CA LYS A 156 5.35 11.99 7.52
C LYS A 156 6.44 10.95 7.31
N ASN A 157 6.05 9.81 6.76
CA ASN A 157 6.90 8.63 6.59
C ASN A 157 6.97 8.26 5.09
N GLY A 158 8.11 7.74 4.59
CA GLY A 158 8.29 7.39 3.17
C GLY A 158 7.91 5.95 2.80
N GLY A 159 7.83 5.07 3.80
CA GLY A 159 7.31 3.71 3.72
C GLY A 159 5.78 3.61 3.87
N LYS A 160 5.09 4.70 4.24
CA LYS A 160 3.65 4.73 4.49
C LYS A 160 2.96 5.96 3.91
N ASN A 161 1.79 5.76 3.31
CA ASN A 161 0.83 6.81 2.99
C ASN A 161 -0.23 6.88 4.08
N ILE A 162 -0.22 7.97 4.84
CA ILE A 162 -1.29 8.22 5.80
C ILE A 162 -2.46 8.77 4.98
N TYR A 163 -3.61 8.09 5.00
CA TYR A 163 -4.84 8.59 4.39
C TYR A 163 -5.87 8.97 5.48
N PRO A 164 -6.37 10.22 5.51
CA PRO A 164 -5.89 11.36 4.74
C PRO A 164 -4.44 11.72 5.05
N GLU A 165 -3.80 12.43 4.10
CA GLU A 165 -2.50 13.05 4.34
C GLU A 165 -2.57 13.85 5.64
N ASP A 166 -1.53 13.73 6.46
CA ASP A 166 -1.37 14.41 7.73
C ASP A 166 -2.45 14.09 8.80
N LEU A 167 -3.21 12.99 8.69
CA LEU A 167 -4.24 12.60 9.67
C LEU A 167 -3.72 12.63 11.12
N PHE A 168 -2.55 12.04 11.37
CA PHE A 168 -2.02 11.98 12.73
C PHE A 168 -1.57 13.35 13.25
N GLU A 169 -1.06 14.21 12.37
CA GLU A 169 -0.76 15.61 12.68
C GLU A 169 -2.06 16.36 13.02
N GLN A 170 -3.15 16.15 12.28
CA GLN A 170 -4.47 16.71 12.59
C GLN A 170 -4.96 16.23 13.95
N ILE A 171 -4.84 14.93 14.26
CA ILE A 171 -5.21 14.39 15.58
C ILE A 171 -4.43 15.11 16.68
N CYS A 172 -3.11 15.20 16.54
CA CYS A 172 -2.24 15.82 17.53
C CYS A 172 -2.54 17.32 17.74
N THR A 173 -2.80 18.06 16.66
CA THR A 173 -3.12 19.50 16.72
C THR A 173 -4.50 19.79 17.32
N HIS A 174 -5.41 18.80 17.34
CA HIS A 174 -6.74 18.90 17.96
C HIS A 174 -6.81 18.32 19.37
N LEU A 175 -5.67 17.94 19.97
CA LEU A 175 -5.61 17.58 21.38
C LEU A 175 -5.79 18.83 22.23
N THR A 176 -6.58 18.69 23.29
CA THR A 176 -6.78 19.73 24.31
C THR A 176 -6.34 19.20 25.66
N PRO A 177 -6.08 20.07 26.66
CA PRO A 177 -5.83 19.62 28.02
C PRO A 177 -6.90 18.65 28.51
N GLU A 178 -8.18 18.94 28.27
CA GLU A 178 -9.31 18.12 28.72
C GLU A 178 -9.29 16.73 28.07
N LYS A 179 -9.00 16.65 26.76
CA LYS A 179 -8.87 15.36 26.08
C LYS A 179 -7.74 14.54 26.68
N ILE A 180 -6.56 15.12 26.87
CA ILE A 180 -5.40 14.41 27.43
C ILE A 180 -5.67 13.94 28.86
N TRP A 181 -6.22 14.78 29.73
CA TRP A 181 -6.49 14.38 31.11
C TRP A 181 -7.59 13.32 31.21
N LYS A 182 -8.60 13.35 30.35
CA LYS A 182 -9.58 12.27 30.24
C LYS A 182 -8.94 10.94 29.83
N LEU A 183 -7.98 10.97 28.89
CA LEU A 183 -7.21 9.77 28.52
C LEU A 183 -6.33 9.30 29.69
N ALA A 184 -5.69 10.23 30.39
CA ALA A 184 -4.85 9.92 31.55
C ALA A 184 -5.64 9.20 32.65
N ASP A 185 -6.86 9.66 32.95
CA ASP A 185 -7.77 9.01 33.90
C ASP A 185 -8.20 7.63 33.42
N ARG A 186 -8.63 7.51 32.15
CA ARG A 186 -9.06 6.23 31.55
C ARG A 186 -7.97 5.17 31.63
N HIS A 187 -6.73 5.54 31.32
CA HIS A 187 -5.59 4.61 31.25
C HIS A 187 -4.78 4.56 32.55
N ASN A 188 -5.20 5.27 33.60
CA ASN A 188 -4.49 5.41 34.87
C ASN A 188 -2.99 5.71 34.66
N ARG A 189 -2.69 6.69 33.81
CA ARG A 189 -1.33 6.99 33.36
C ARG A 189 -1.11 8.49 33.26
N ASN A 190 -0.06 8.98 33.93
CA ASN A 190 0.34 10.37 33.81
C ASN A 190 0.91 10.66 32.42
N PRO A 191 0.45 11.72 31.74
CA PRO A 191 1.01 12.12 30.46
C PRO A 191 2.41 12.73 30.64
N ILE A 192 3.25 12.63 29.61
CA ILE A 192 4.62 13.15 29.63
C ILE A 192 4.68 14.63 29.22
N GLY A 193 5.39 15.44 30.02
CA GLY A 193 5.66 16.86 29.79
C GLY A 193 4.70 17.81 30.49
N GLU A 194 5.04 19.10 30.53
CA GLU A 194 4.23 20.15 31.16
C GLU A 194 2.96 20.48 30.36
N GLU A 195 3.06 20.48 29.03
CA GLU A 195 1.96 20.72 28.09
C GLU A 195 1.76 19.49 27.19
N PRO A 196 1.28 18.36 27.73
CA PRO A 196 1.25 17.08 27.00
C PRO A 196 0.32 17.06 25.78
N TRP A 197 -0.59 18.02 25.64
CA TRP A 197 -1.43 18.20 24.44
C TRP A 197 -0.67 18.88 23.29
N LYS A 198 0.48 19.51 23.53
CA LYS A 198 1.32 20.09 22.47
C LYS A 198 2.37 19.09 22.04
N LYS A 199 2.19 18.55 20.83
CA LYS A 199 3.09 17.55 20.23
C LYS A 199 4.10 18.20 19.29
N SER A 200 5.20 17.49 19.04
CA SER A 200 6.20 17.84 18.04
C SER A 200 6.18 16.82 16.91
N PHE A 201 6.56 17.28 15.72
CA PHE A 201 6.42 16.52 14.48
C PHE A 201 7.77 16.36 13.78
N ILE A 202 8.02 15.12 13.37
CA ILE A 202 9.17 14.76 12.52
C ILE A 202 8.68 14.01 11.29
N GLY A 203 9.53 14.00 10.27
CA GLY A 203 9.39 13.15 9.11
C GLY A 203 10.71 12.49 8.75
N GLY A 204 10.60 11.29 8.19
CA GLY A 204 11.74 10.50 7.76
C GLY A 204 11.36 9.49 6.69
N SER A 205 12.33 9.06 5.89
CA SER A 205 12.09 8.27 4.69
C SER A 205 11.65 6.84 4.95
N ASP A 206 12.05 6.28 6.09
CA ASP A 206 11.91 4.85 6.41
C ASP A 206 12.35 3.98 5.22
N ASP A 207 13.40 4.46 4.54
CA ASP A 207 13.80 3.90 3.26
C ASP A 207 14.64 2.64 3.46
N HIS A 208 14.19 1.58 2.80
CA HIS A 208 14.85 0.27 2.75
C HIS A 208 15.41 -0.05 1.35
N GLY A 209 15.02 0.74 0.33
CA GLY A 209 15.33 0.46 -1.08
C GLY A 209 16.50 1.25 -1.66
N GLY A 210 16.91 2.34 -1.01
CA GLY A 210 17.82 3.37 -1.50
C GLY A 210 17.14 4.46 -2.34
N ILE A 211 15.80 4.56 -2.35
CA ILE A 211 15.06 5.38 -3.31
C ILE A 211 14.41 6.62 -2.69
N MET A 212 13.84 6.47 -1.49
CA MET A 212 13.09 7.49 -0.77
C MET A 212 13.96 8.30 0.21
N ILE A 213 15.25 7.99 0.35
CA ILE A 213 16.18 8.67 1.28
C ILE A 213 16.07 10.19 1.15
N SER A 214 15.77 10.89 2.24
CA SER A 214 15.57 12.34 2.29
C SER A 214 14.38 12.88 1.48
N SER A 215 13.47 12.03 1.00
CA SER A 215 12.21 12.49 0.39
C SER A 215 11.36 13.14 1.47
N PRO A 216 10.66 12.42 2.36
CA PRO A 216 10.16 13.04 3.57
C PRO A 216 11.34 13.31 4.51
N HIS A 217 11.35 14.49 5.10
CA HIS A 217 12.40 14.91 6.01
C HIS A 217 11.89 15.97 6.98
N THR A 218 12.67 16.20 8.03
CA THR A 218 12.39 17.18 9.07
C THR A 218 13.16 18.47 8.79
N VAL A 219 12.50 19.61 8.99
CA VAL A 219 13.09 20.94 8.85
C VAL A 219 12.92 21.73 10.13
N THR A 220 14.00 22.41 10.54
CA THR A 220 14.06 23.28 11.72
C THR A 220 14.65 24.64 11.34
N ASP A 221 14.63 25.58 12.28
CA ASP A 221 15.49 26.78 12.20
C ASP A 221 16.97 26.37 12.09
N LYS A 222 17.83 27.29 11.64
CA LYS A 222 19.24 26.95 11.44
C LYS A 222 19.90 26.47 12.74
N ALA A 223 20.31 25.21 12.73
CA ALA A 223 21.13 24.59 13.77
C ALA A 223 22.57 24.42 13.29
N HIS A 224 23.52 24.63 14.20
CA HIS A 224 24.96 24.47 14.00
C HIS A 224 25.50 23.17 14.59
N THR A 225 24.77 22.55 15.52
CA THR A 225 25.16 21.31 16.20
C THR A 225 24.00 20.31 16.23
N VAL A 226 24.32 19.03 16.49
CA VAL A 226 23.33 17.96 16.68
C VAL A 226 22.40 18.27 17.86
N ASP A 227 22.96 18.79 18.96
CA ASP A 227 22.17 19.15 20.14
C ASP A 227 21.18 20.28 19.85
N GLU A 228 21.57 21.27 19.04
CA GLU A 228 20.68 22.37 18.64
C GLU A 228 19.50 21.90 17.81
N ILE A 229 19.72 21.05 16.79
CA ILE A 229 18.63 20.54 15.94
C ILE A 229 17.68 19.65 16.75
N LEU A 230 18.21 18.79 17.62
CA LEU A 230 17.40 17.94 18.50
C LEU A 230 16.64 18.76 19.56
N ALA A 231 17.22 19.86 20.05
CA ALA A 231 16.53 20.80 20.93
C ALA A 231 15.38 21.52 20.20
N HIS A 232 15.55 21.92 18.93
CA HIS A 232 14.46 22.48 18.13
C HIS A 232 13.31 21.49 17.97
N ILE A 233 13.60 20.23 17.64
CA ILE A 233 12.60 19.17 17.53
C ILE A 233 11.89 18.95 18.88
N THR A 234 12.64 18.83 19.98
CA THR A 234 12.06 18.61 21.32
C THR A 234 11.18 19.78 21.77
N ALA A 235 11.48 21.00 21.32
CA ALA A 235 10.71 22.21 21.59
C ALA A 235 9.47 22.38 20.69
N GLY A 236 9.23 21.46 19.74
CA GLY A 236 8.13 21.60 18.77
C GLY A 236 8.39 22.64 17.68
N LYS A 237 9.66 23.01 17.46
CA LYS A 237 10.11 23.96 16.43
C LYS A 237 10.61 23.23 15.18
N SER A 238 9.87 22.22 14.78
CA SER A 238 10.11 21.41 13.58
C SER A 238 8.86 21.31 12.73
N ARG A 239 9.05 21.08 11.44
CA ARG A 239 7.99 20.73 10.49
C ARG A 239 8.47 19.64 9.55
N THR A 240 7.54 18.96 8.89
CA THR A 240 7.85 17.97 7.87
C THR A 240 7.82 18.60 6.47
N GLU A 241 8.77 18.24 5.61
CA GLU A 241 8.79 18.63 4.19
C GLU A 241 9.04 17.40 3.30
N GLY A 242 8.85 17.59 1.99
CA GLY A 242 9.02 16.57 0.97
C GLY A 242 7.86 15.57 0.84
N GLY A 243 8.03 14.58 -0.04
CA GLY A 243 6.97 13.64 -0.42
C GLY A 243 6.94 12.41 0.50
N GLY A 244 5.78 12.11 1.07
CA GLY A 244 5.55 10.90 1.87
C GLY A 244 5.47 9.62 1.04
N GLY A 245 5.20 8.51 1.73
CA GLY A 245 5.05 7.21 1.12
C GLY A 245 3.79 7.08 0.25
N SER A 246 3.79 6.08 -0.61
CA SER A 246 2.67 5.65 -1.42
C SER A 246 2.76 4.15 -1.62
N PRO A 247 1.65 3.46 -1.98
CA PRO A 247 1.76 2.05 -2.39
C PRO A 247 2.77 1.83 -3.51
N LEU A 248 2.95 2.85 -4.36
CA LEU A 248 3.94 2.81 -5.42
C LEU A 248 5.36 2.89 -4.85
N SER A 249 5.66 3.76 -3.88
CA SER A 249 6.98 3.82 -3.26
C SER A 249 7.32 2.50 -2.54
N VAL A 250 6.37 1.92 -1.80
CA VAL A 250 6.52 0.61 -1.16
C VAL A 250 6.83 -0.48 -2.20
N ALA A 251 6.08 -0.50 -3.30
CA ALA A 251 6.29 -1.45 -4.38
C ALA A 251 7.66 -1.30 -5.05
N HIS A 252 8.10 -0.07 -5.30
CA HIS A 252 9.42 0.20 -5.86
C HIS A 252 10.55 -0.13 -4.87
N GLY A 253 10.35 0.11 -3.57
CA GLY A 253 11.26 -0.33 -2.52
C GLY A 253 11.41 -1.85 -2.51
N ALA A 254 10.30 -2.58 -2.53
CA ALA A 254 10.30 -4.04 -2.63
C ALA A 254 10.97 -4.56 -3.93
N LEU A 255 10.74 -3.88 -5.07
CA LEU A 255 11.43 -4.16 -6.31
C LEU A 255 12.95 -3.93 -6.19
N ALA A 256 13.38 -2.85 -5.55
CA ALA A 256 14.79 -2.54 -5.32
C ALA A 256 15.46 -3.60 -4.44
N VAL A 257 14.83 -3.98 -3.32
CA VAL A 257 15.31 -5.02 -2.41
C VAL A 257 15.41 -6.37 -3.12
N GLY A 258 14.35 -6.78 -3.84
CA GLY A 258 14.35 -8.04 -4.61
C GLY A 258 15.40 -8.07 -5.71
N TYR A 259 15.63 -6.94 -6.38
CA TYR A 259 16.68 -6.78 -7.38
C TYR A 259 18.08 -6.89 -6.77
N LYS A 260 18.36 -6.17 -5.66
CA LYS A 260 19.65 -6.21 -4.96
C LYS A 260 19.94 -7.61 -4.41
N TYR A 261 18.98 -8.27 -3.76
CA TYR A 261 19.10 -9.67 -3.33
C TYR A 261 19.45 -10.62 -4.48
N SER A 262 18.76 -10.48 -5.62
CA SER A 262 18.99 -11.34 -6.77
C SER A 262 20.42 -11.19 -7.34
N LYS A 263 21.06 -10.02 -7.18
CA LYS A 263 22.48 -9.80 -7.52
C LYS A 263 23.44 -10.51 -6.56
N THR A 264 23.15 -10.54 -5.25
CA THR A 264 24.05 -11.18 -4.25
C THR A 264 24.10 -12.70 -4.39
N LYS A 265 22.98 -13.36 -4.74
CA LYS A 265 22.86 -14.83 -4.81
C LYS A 265 23.34 -15.50 -6.10
N LYS A 266 24.20 -14.83 -6.91
CA LYS A 266 24.78 -15.28 -8.21
C LYS A 266 24.23 -16.64 -8.69
N LYS A 267 23.15 -16.61 -9.50
CA LYS A 267 22.55 -17.71 -10.28
C LYS A 267 21.64 -18.75 -9.59
N SER A 268 21.36 -18.71 -8.29
CA SER A 268 20.51 -19.76 -7.66
C SER A 268 19.02 -19.40 -7.52
N PHE A 269 18.68 -18.12 -7.31
CA PHE A 269 17.30 -17.63 -7.21
C PHE A 269 17.06 -16.50 -8.23
N ASP A 270 16.93 -16.87 -9.51
CA ASP A 270 16.70 -15.91 -10.59
C ASP A 270 15.20 -15.58 -10.64
N LEU A 271 14.71 -14.83 -9.62
CA LEU A 271 13.32 -14.36 -9.49
C LEU A 271 12.85 -13.66 -10.78
N PHE A 272 13.82 -13.10 -11.50
CA PHE A 272 13.66 -12.49 -12.79
C PHE A 272 14.53 -13.21 -13.85
N LYS A 273 14.29 -14.47 -14.22
CA LYS A 273 14.86 -15.04 -15.49
C LYS A 273 14.54 -14.21 -16.77
N ASN A 274 13.81 -13.11 -16.60
CA ASN A 274 13.48 -12.10 -17.59
C ASN A 274 14.56 -11.02 -17.69
N GLN A 275 15.35 -11.09 -18.77
CA GLN A 275 16.31 -10.06 -19.18
C GLN A 275 15.70 -8.65 -19.24
N LEU A 276 14.38 -8.52 -19.49
CA LEU A 276 13.67 -7.24 -19.56
C LEU A 276 13.45 -6.60 -18.19
N ALA A 277 12.91 -7.37 -17.25
CA ALA A 277 12.68 -6.90 -15.89
C ALA A 277 14.03 -6.54 -15.26
N TRP A 278 15.03 -7.41 -15.42
CA TRP A 278 16.40 -7.10 -15.03
C TRP A 278 16.91 -5.80 -15.64
N LEU A 279 16.82 -5.59 -16.96
CA LEU A 279 17.30 -4.36 -17.59
C LEU A 279 16.58 -3.10 -17.10
N LEU A 280 15.27 -3.17 -16.81
CA LEU A 280 14.53 -2.03 -16.25
C LEU A 280 14.97 -1.74 -14.82
N LEU A 281 15.02 -2.77 -13.98
CA LEU A 281 15.41 -2.66 -12.57
C LEU A 281 16.88 -2.21 -12.44
N ASP A 282 17.75 -2.66 -13.34
CA ASP A 282 19.19 -2.28 -13.39
C ASP A 282 19.38 -0.80 -13.70
N ASN A 283 18.56 -0.25 -14.59
CA ASN A 283 18.60 1.17 -14.90
C ASN A 283 18.01 2.07 -13.79
N VAL A 284 17.13 1.52 -12.93
CA VAL A 284 16.48 2.28 -11.85
C VAL A 284 17.21 2.17 -10.51
N PHE A 285 17.77 1.00 -10.19
CA PHE A 285 18.24 0.68 -8.84
C PHE A 285 19.76 0.46 -8.73
N GLU A 286 20.53 0.65 -9.80
CA GLU A 286 21.99 0.60 -9.76
C GLU A 286 22.62 2.00 -9.53
N GLU A 287 23.82 2.06 -8.94
CA GLU A 287 24.52 3.33 -8.70
C GLU A 287 24.80 4.11 -10.00
N THR A 288 24.72 5.44 -9.91
CA THR A 288 24.89 6.35 -11.06
C THR A 288 26.23 6.24 -11.78
N LYS A 289 27.27 5.72 -11.11
CA LYS A 289 28.59 5.48 -11.70
C LYS A 289 28.66 4.23 -12.59
N THR A 290 27.71 3.32 -12.43
CA THR A 290 27.56 2.09 -13.22
C THR A 290 26.35 2.12 -14.14
N HIS A 291 25.57 3.23 -14.17
CA HIS A 291 24.66 3.50 -15.29
C HIS A 291 25.48 3.52 -16.57
N GLY A 292 25.54 2.36 -17.22
CA GLY A 292 26.28 2.17 -18.42
C GLY A 292 25.79 3.22 -19.42
N LEU A 293 26.70 4.09 -19.84
CA LEU A 293 26.63 4.87 -21.08
C LEU A 293 26.23 4.02 -22.32
N TYR A 294 26.07 2.71 -22.16
CA TYR A 294 25.70 1.69 -23.12
C TYR A 294 24.19 1.44 -23.32
N SER A 295 23.26 1.82 -22.42
CA SER A 295 21.83 1.47 -22.60
C SER A 295 20.94 2.59 -23.18
N LEU A 296 21.30 3.87 -23.06
CA LEU A 296 20.34 4.97 -23.29
C LEU A 296 20.73 6.08 -24.28
N GLY A 297 21.98 6.14 -24.76
CA GLY A 297 22.29 6.82 -26.03
C GLY A 297 21.63 6.18 -27.27
N LEU A 298 20.93 5.06 -27.05
CA LEU A 298 20.26 4.19 -28.01
C LEU A 298 18.78 4.47 -28.23
N ALA A 299 18.14 5.30 -27.41
CA ALA A 299 16.71 5.61 -27.55
C ALA A 299 16.42 6.51 -28.78
N TYR A 300 17.42 7.25 -29.27
CA TYR A 300 17.23 8.30 -30.28
C TYR A 300 17.46 7.88 -31.75
N THR A 301 18.17 6.76 -32.03
CA THR A 301 18.46 6.36 -33.43
C THR A 301 17.90 4.97 -33.77
N LYS A 302 16.96 4.94 -34.72
CA LYS A 302 16.21 3.75 -35.19
C LYS A 302 17.08 2.57 -35.63
N ASP A 303 18.31 2.81 -36.10
CA ASP A 303 19.12 1.80 -36.79
C ASP A 303 20.01 0.92 -35.89
N LYS A 304 20.31 1.32 -34.65
CA LYS A 304 21.12 0.49 -33.72
C LYS A 304 20.31 -0.37 -32.74
N ILE A 305 18.99 -0.20 -32.66
CA ILE A 305 18.09 -1.09 -31.87
C ILE A 305 18.26 -2.56 -32.28
N LYS A 306 18.53 -2.82 -33.57
CA LYS A 306 18.77 -4.18 -34.08
C LYS A 306 20.09 -4.81 -33.62
N ARG A 307 21.08 -4.00 -33.24
CA ARG A 307 22.47 -4.45 -33.04
C ARG A 307 22.90 -4.48 -31.57
N THR A 308 22.27 -3.70 -30.71
CA THR A 308 22.62 -3.64 -29.27
C THR A 308 21.82 -4.62 -28.41
N PHE A 309 20.65 -5.07 -28.89
CA PHE A 309 19.95 -6.24 -28.34
C PHE A 309 20.39 -7.56 -28.99
N SER A 310 21.66 -7.63 -29.41
CA SER A 310 22.31 -8.83 -29.93
C SER A 310 23.24 -9.43 -28.88
N LEU A 311 22.66 -9.91 -27.78
CA LEU A 311 23.30 -10.88 -26.90
C LEU A 311 22.32 -12.03 -26.71
N THR A 312 22.51 -13.06 -27.55
CA THR A 312 22.15 -14.46 -27.31
C THR A 312 20.85 -14.75 -26.55
N THR A 313 19.68 -14.27 -26.98
CA THR A 313 18.40 -14.74 -26.41
C THR A 313 17.30 -14.99 -27.44
N LYS A 314 16.48 -16.02 -27.16
CA LYS A 314 15.42 -16.59 -28.00
C LYS A 314 14.37 -15.54 -28.43
N LYS A 315 13.70 -15.80 -29.57
CA LYS A 315 12.72 -14.94 -30.31
C LYS A 315 11.70 -14.10 -29.49
N GLY A 316 11.43 -14.40 -28.22
CA GLY A 316 10.45 -13.69 -27.38
C GLY A 316 10.89 -12.30 -26.87
N SER A 317 12.18 -11.99 -26.77
CA SER A 317 12.67 -10.74 -26.16
C SER A 317 12.47 -9.47 -27.00
N LYS A 318 12.33 -9.59 -28.33
CA LYS A 318 12.28 -8.44 -29.25
C LYS A 318 10.95 -7.67 -29.22
N ALA A 319 9.83 -8.34 -28.94
CA ALA A 319 8.51 -7.70 -28.94
C ALA A 319 8.35 -6.72 -27.77
N VAL A 320 8.83 -7.11 -26.59
CA VAL A 320 8.70 -6.31 -25.36
C VAL A 320 9.70 -5.16 -25.31
N GLN A 321 10.92 -5.36 -25.84
CA GLN A 321 11.88 -4.25 -26.02
C GLN A 321 11.30 -3.15 -26.92
N LYS A 322 10.54 -3.54 -27.96
CA LYS A 322 9.82 -2.59 -28.82
C LYS A 322 8.70 -1.86 -28.08
N GLU A 323 8.18 -2.41 -26.98
CA GLU A 323 7.17 -1.77 -26.13
C GLU A 323 7.77 -0.72 -25.22
N ILE A 324 8.80 -1.08 -24.47
CA ILE A 324 9.53 -0.13 -23.64
C ILE A 324 10.03 1.02 -24.50
N ALA A 325 10.64 0.73 -25.65
CA ALA A 325 11.10 1.77 -26.58
C ALA A 325 9.97 2.65 -27.14
N ARG A 326 8.72 2.16 -27.17
CA ARG A 326 7.55 2.98 -27.54
C ARG A 326 7.13 3.90 -26.40
N TYR A 327 7.13 3.42 -25.16
CA TYR A 327 6.80 4.23 -23.97
C TYR A 327 7.82 5.33 -23.73
N VAL A 328 9.10 4.94 -23.65
CA VAL A 328 10.22 5.85 -23.38
C VAL A 328 10.38 6.93 -24.45
N LYS A 329 9.96 6.67 -25.70
CA LYS A 329 9.93 7.69 -26.76
C LYS A 329 8.86 8.76 -26.58
N LYS A 330 7.76 8.43 -25.90
CA LYS A 330 6.63 9.33 -25.67
C LYS A 330 6.76 10.11 -24.37
N ASP A 331 7.55 9.60 -23.42
CA ASP A 331 7.68 10.15 -22.09
C ASP A 331 9.14 10.47 -21.76
N LYS A 332 9.50 11.76 -21.85
CA LYS A 332 10.85 12.26 -21.58
C LYS A 332 11.21 12.16 -20.10
N ILE A 333 10.25 12.31 -19.19
CA ILE A 333 10.50 12.27 -17.75
C ILE A 333 10.79 10.83 -17.33
N LEU A 334 9.97 9.87 -17.80
CA LEU A 334 10.23 8.45 -17.61
C LEU A 334 11.61 8.06 -18.17
N LEU A 335 11.99 8.60 -19.32
CA LEU A 335 13.32 8.41 -19.88
C LEU A 335 14.42 8.92 -18.94
N GLU A 336 14.32 10.16 -18.44
CA GLU A 336 15.29 10.75 -17.52
C GLU A 336 15.39 9.98 -16.19
N PHE A 337 14.24 9.51 -15.68
CA PHE A 337 14.17 8.63 -14.51
C PHE A 337 14.86 7.28 -14.72
N LEU A 338 14.55 6.60 -15.83
CA LEU A 338 15.24 5.35 -16.22
C LEU A 338 16.72 5.57 -16.57
N MET A 339 17.20 6.82 -16.67
CA MET A 339 18.62 7.13 -16.84
C MET A 339 19.32 7.46 -15.52
N GLY A 340 18.61 7.40 -14.39
CA GLY A 340 19.08 7.89 -13.09
C GLY A 340 19.38 9.39 -13.07
N ARG A 341 18.79 10.16 -14.00
CA ARG A 341 18.94 11.62 -14.09
C ARG A 341 17.82 12.37 -13.40
N ALA A 342 16.69 11.71 -13.20
CA ALA A 342 15.60 12.20 -12.34
C ALA A 342 15.54 11.33 -11.07
N PRO A 343 15.26 11.92 -9.90
CA PRO A 343 15.07 11.17 -8.67
C PRO A 343 13.82 10.28 -8.75
N PHE A 344 13.73 9.31 -7.85
CA PHE A 344 12.46 8.66 -7.58
C PHE A 344 11.55 9.63 -6.81
N ASP A 345 10.37 9.86 -7.35
CA ASP A 345 9.30 10.65 -6.76
C ASP A 345 7.94 10.05 -7.16
N HIS A 346 6.86 10.69 -6.71
CA HIS A 346 5.49 10.23 -7.00
C HIS A 346 5.19 10.17 -8.51
N ASP A 347 5.59 11.18 -9.29
CA ASP A 347 5.28 11.26 -10.73
C ASP A 347 6.05 10.21 -11.52
N THR A 348 7.36 10.09 -11.28
CA THR A 348 8.22 9.08 -11.91
C THR A 348 7.78 7.65 -11.53
N GLY A 349 7.37 7.44 -10.28
CA GLY A 349 6.78 6.19 -9.81
C GLY A 349 5.49 5.81 -10.53
N ILE A 350 4.57 6.78 -10.73
CA ILE A 350 3.33 6.57 -11.52
C ILE A 350 3.65 6.23 -12.97
N ARG A 351 4.60 6.94 -13.60
CA ARG A 351 5.01 6.67 -14.98
C ARG A 351 5.56 5.26 -15.16
N PHE A 352 6.40 4.81 -14.23
CA PHE A 352 6.94 3.45 -14.26
C PHE A 352 5.82 2.41 -14.05
N PHE A 353 4.94 2.62 -13.08
CA PHE A 353 3.77 1.76 -12.85
C PHE A 353 2.89 1.63 -14.11
N ASN A 354 2.54 2.76 -14.74
CA ASN A 354 1.72 2.75 -15.96
C ASN A 354 2.40 2.00 -17.11
N MET A 355 3.70 2.19 -17.31
CA MET A 355 4.47 1.42 -18.30
C MET A 355 4.43 -0.09 -17.99
N ALA A 356 4.67 -0.49 -16.73
CA ALA A 356 4.65 -1.89 -16.32
C ALA A 356 3.26 -2.52 -16.52
N ASN A 357 2.21 -1.81 -16.09
CA ASN A 357 0.81 -2.21 -16.28
C ASN A 357 0.48 -2.40 -17.76
N ASP A 358 0.86 -1.46 -18.62
CA ASP A 358 0.53 -1.54 -20.04
C ASP A 358 1.27 -2.69 -20.76
N ILE A 359 2.51 -2.98 -20.36
CA ILE A 359 3.25 -4.15 -20.85
C ILE A 359 2.51 -5.44 -20.47
N VAL A 360 2.06 -5.56 -19.21
CA VAL A 360 1.26 -6.72 -18.77
C VAL A 360 -0.04 -6.83 -19.56
N ASN A 361 -0.76 -5.71 -19.72
CA ASN A 361 -2.02 -5.67 -20.45
C ASN A 361 -1.86 -6.08 -21.92
N HIS A 362 -0.81 -5.63 -22.61
CA HIS A 362 -0.56 -6.02 -24.00
C HIS A 362 -0.32 -7.54 -24.14
N HIS A 363 0.40 -8.14 -23.19
CA HIS A 363 0.63 -9.57 -23.19
C HIS A 363 -0.66 -10.35 -22.89
N LEU A 364 -1.47 -9.90 -21.93
CA LEU A 364 -2.78 -10.49 -21.65
C LEU A 364 -3.68 -10.46 -22.90
N ILE A 365 -3.75 -9.32 -23.60
CA ILE A 365 -4.49 -9.19 -24.86
C ILE A 365 -4.00 -10.21 -25.89
N THR A 366 -2.68 -10.40 -26.02
CA THR A 366 -2.10 -11.36 -26.97
C THR A 366 -2.48 -12.80 -26.61
N ILE A 367 -2.39 -13.17 -25.34
CA ILE A 367 -2.73 -14.51 -24.83
C ILE A 367 -4.21 -14.81 -25.07
N LEU A 368 -5.10 -13.85 -24.76
CA LEU A 368 -6.54 -14.02 -24.87
C LEU A 368 -7.01 -14.04 -26.32
N ASN A 369 -6.45 -13.19 -27.18
CA ASN A 369 -6.72 -13.26 -28.62
C ASN A 369 -6.30 -14.59 -29.23
N ASP A 370 -5.16 -15.15 -28.79
CA ASP A 370 -4.71 -16.47 -29.24
C ASP A 370 -5.67 -17.57 -28.76
N ALA A 371 -6.13 -17.49 -27.51
CA ALA A 371 -7.11 -18.42 -26.94
C ALA A 371 -8.48 -18.37 -27.66
N GLN A 372 -8.98 -17.18 -27.99
CA GLN A 372 -10.23 -17.02 -28.74
C GLN A 372 -10.13 -17.51 -30.19
N LYS A 373 -8.94 -17.49 -30.79
CA LYS A 373 -8.69 -17.96 -32.17
C LYS A 373 -8.37 -19.45 -32.25
N HIS A 374 -7.76 -20.01 -31.21
CA HIS A 374 -7.26 -21.38 -31.20
C HIS A 374 -7.73 -22.12 -29.95
N ASN A 375 -8.58 -23.13 -30.13
CA ASN A 375 -9.11 -23.95 -29.03
C ASN A 375 -8.11 -25.03 -28.58
N SER A 376 -6.87 -24.64 -28.22
CA SER A 376 -5.80 -25.56 -27.82
C SER A 376 -5.32 -25.29 -26.38
N PRO A 377 -5.62 -26.17 -25.42
CA PRO A 377 -5.19 -26.05 -24.03
C PRO A 377 -3.66 -25.97 -23.85
N MET A 378 -2.89 -26.73 -24.65
CA MET A 378 -1.41 -26.67 -24.60
C MET A 378 -0.86 -25.30 -25.00
N ARG A 379 -1.50 -24.64 -25.97
CA ARG A 379 -1.07 -23.33 -26.47
C ARG A 379 -1.40 -22.24 -25.45
N LEU A 380 -2.58 -22.34 -24.83
CA LEU A 380 -2.97 -21.49 -23.70
C LEU A 380 -2.00 -21.63 -22.52
N LEU A 381 -1.65 -22.85 -22.11
CA LEU A 381 -0.66 -23.11 -21.05
C LEU A 381 0.72 -22.52 -21.38
N LYS A 382 1.21 -22.69 -22.61
CA LYS A 382 2.49 -22.10 -23.06
C LYS A 382 2.45 -20.57 -23.04
N ASN A 383 1.33 -19.98 -23.41
CA ASN A 383 1.12 -18.54 -23.41
C ASN A 383 1.00 -17.99 -21.98
N CYS A 384 0.28 -18.66 -21.08
CA CYS A 384 0.23 -18.33 -19.65
C CYS A 384 1.61 -18.45 -18.98
N ALA A 385 2.48 -19.35 -19.45
CA ALA A 385 3.86 -19.43 -18.97
C ALA A 385 4.69 -18.17 -19.29
N ILE A 386 4.21 -17.24 -20.12
CA ILE A 386 4.83 -15.92 -20.34
C ILE A 386 4.49 -14.98 -19.17
N LEU A 387 3.29 -15.09 -18.59
CA LEU A 387 2.84 -14.22 -17.49
C LEU A 387 3.73 -14.32 -16.25
N LYS A 388 4.26 -15.51 -15.96
CA LYS A 388 5.22 -15.71 -14.86
C LYS A 388 6.46 -14.80 -14.94
N ASN A 389 6.81 -14.34 -16.14
CA ASN A 389 7.98 -13.50 -16.37
C ASN A 389 7.68 -11.99 -16.26
N ILE A 390 6.41 -11.59 -16.33
CA ILE A 390 5.99 -10.17 -16.39
C ILE A 390 5.22 -9.77 -15.13
N LEU A 391 4.44 -10.69 -14.53
CA LEU A 391 3.74 -10.47 -13.27
C LEU A 391 4.66 -9.99 -12.12
N PRO A 392 5.93 -10.42 -12.00
CA PRO A 392 6.83 -9.86 -11.00
C PRO A 392 7.04 -8.34 -11.08
N LEU A 393 6.77 -7.70 -12.22
CA LEU A 393 6.80 -6.24 -12.36
C LEU A 393 5.57 -5.56 -11.76
N THR A 394 4.43 -6.24 -11.64
CA THR A 394 3.18 -5.64 -11.15
C THR A 394 2.71 -6.16 -9.79
N VAL A 395 3.13 -7.37 -9.40
CA VAL A 395 2.79 -7.99 -8.10
C VAL A 395 3.20 -7.14 -6.90
N PRO A 396 4.39 -6.50 -6.86
CA PRO A 396 4.77 -5.64 -5.73
C PRO A 396 3.79 -4.48 -5.47
N TYR A 397 3.10 -3.97 -6.50
CA TYR A 397 2.07 -2.94 -6.30
C TYR A 397 0.83 -3.48 -5.59
N LEU A 398 0.43 -4.72 -5.84
CA LEU A 398 -0.66 -5.36 -5.10
C LEU A 398 -0.31 -5.51 -3.61
N VAL A 399 0.95 -5.86 -3.31
CA VAL A 399 1.46 -5.91 -1.93
C VAL A 399 1.44 -4.51 -1.33
N GLY A 400 1.94 -3.50 -2.05
CA GLY A 400 1.86 -2.10 -1.63
C GLY A 400 0.43 -1.67 -1.30
N PHE A 401 -0.55 -1.94 -2.16
CA PHE A 401 -1.95 -1.59 -1.91
C PHE A 401 -2.48 -2.27 -0.65
N LYS A 402 -2.16 -3.55 -0.43
CA LYS A 402 -2.59 -4.29 0.75
C LYS A 402 -1.98 -3.72 2.03
N THR A 403 -0.66 -3.51 2.06
CA THR A 403 0.05 -2.98 3.23
C THR A 403 -0.44 -1.60 3.63
N GLU A 404 -0.79 -0.77 2.65
CA GLU A 404 -1.34 0.58 2.88
C GLU A 404 -2.83 0.59 3.26
N THR A 405 -3.57 -0.48 2.96
CA THR A 405 -4.98 -0.59 3.31
C THR A 405 -5.18 -1.13 4.73
N ALA A 406 -4.25 -1.94 5.23
CA ALA A 406 -4.36 -2.65 6.51
C ALA A 406 -4.70 -1.72 7.70
N ASP A 407 -4.09 -0.54 7.75
CA ASP A 407 -4.20 0.38 8.89
C ASP A 407 -5.43 1.31 8.82
N ARG A 408 -6.16 1.32 7.69
CA ARG A 408 -7.24 2.30 7.42
C ARG A 408 -8.37 2.26 8.44
N LYS A 409 -8.73 1.07 8.92
CA LYS A 409 -9.78 0.92 9.92
C LYS A 409 -9.44 1.68 11.21
N LEU A 410 -8.23 1.46 11.73
CA LEU A 410 -7.75 2.14 12.93
C LEU A 410 -7.61 3.66 12.71
N MET A 411 -7.12 4.07 11.53
CA MET A 411 -7.06 5.48 11.15
C MET A 411 -8.45 6.14 11.21
N ARG A 412 -9.49 5.47 10.71
CA ARG A 412 -10.88 5.97 10.75
C ARG A 412 -11.44 6.05 12.16
N GLU A 413 -11.28 4.99 12.95
CA GLU A 413 -11.69 4.99 14.36
C GLU A 413 -11.04 6.15 15.13
N CYS A 414 -9.76 6.42 14.87
CA CYS A 414 -9.06 7.54 15.48
C CYS A 414 -9.56 8.90 14.98
N ALA A 415 -9.81 9.05 13.68
CA ALA A 415 -10.39 10.27 13.12
C ALA A 415 -11.76 10.57 13.75
N GLU A 416 -12.62 9.56 13.87
CA GLU A 416 -13.95 9.66 14.48
C GLU A 416 -13.89 10.08 15.95
N GLN A 417 -12.92 9.54 16.69
CA GLN A 417 -12.77 9.82 18.12
C GLN A 417 -12.13 11.19 18.41
N PHE A 418 -11.09 11.56 17.67
CA PHE A 418 -10.26 12.72 18.04
C PHE A 418 -10.58 13.99 17.26
N LEU A 419 -11.12 13.87 16.04
CA LEU A 419 -11.39 15.00 15.16
C LEU A 419 -12.87 15.39 15.17
N PRO A 420 -13.18 16.69 14.98
CA PRO A 420 -14.55 17.13 14.76
C PRO A 420 -15.10 16.57 13.43
N LYS A 421 -16.42 16.35 13.36
CA LYS A 421 -17.10 15.83 12.15
C LYS A 421 -16.78 16.60 10.86
N SER A 422 -16.45 17.89 10.94
CA SER A 422 -16.08 18.71 9.79
C SER A 422 -14.74 18.34 9.15
N LEU A 423 -13.85 17.66 9.87
CA LEU A 423 -12.54 17.19 9.38
C LEU A 423 -12.53 15.69 9.08
N GLN A 424 -13.60 14.97 9.41
CA GLN A 424 -13.73 13.56 9.12
C GLN A 424 -14.04 13.37 7.63
N ILE A 425 -13.39 12.38 7.01
CA ILE A 425 -13.63 12.05 5.61
C ILE A 425 -14.93 11.24 5.49
N PRO A 426 -15.83 11.59 4.56
CA PRO A 426 -17.04 10.83 4.36
C PRO A 426 -16.69 9.42 3.90
N HIS A 427 -17.41 8.44 4.43
CA HIS A 427 -17.26 7.06 3.99
C HIS A 427 -17.69 6.91 2.53
N LYS A 428 -17.14 5.90 1.86
CA LYS A 428 -17.42 5.64 0.44
C LYS A 428 -17.72 4.17 0.16
N VAL A 429 -18.73 3.93 -0.67
CA VAL A 429 -19.05 2.61 -1.25
C VAL A 429 -18.58 2.59 -2.70
N ALA A 430 -17.72 1.63 -3.05
CA ALA A 430 -17.30 1.40 -4.43
C ALA A 430 -18.23 0.39 -5.11
N ILE A 431 -18.93 0.82 -6.14
CA ILE A 431 -19.84 0.00 -6.93
C ILE A 431 -19.09 -0.56 -8.13
N PHE A 432 -18.97 -1.89 -8.20
CA PHE A 432 -18.38 -2.60 -9.33
C PHE A 432 -19.48 -3.19 -10.20
N SER A 433 -19.56 -2.72 -11.45
CA SER A 433 -20.57 -3.17 -12.39
C SER A 433 -20.05 -3.28 -13.82
N ASP A 434 -20.50 -4.30 -14.54
CA ASP A 434 -20.32 -4.43 -15.99
C ASP A 434 -21.34 -3.59 -16.78
N SER A 435 -22.31 -2.96 -16.10
CA SER A 435 -23.30 -2.07 -16.70
C SER A 435 -22.72 -0.70 -17.03
N SER A 436 -23.30 -0.03 -18.02
CA SER A 436 -22.91 1.34 -18.36
C SER A 436 -23.38 2.34 -17.29
N PRO A 437 -22.69 3.49 -17.12
CA PRO A 437 -23.08 4.51 -16.14
C PRO A 437 -24.56 4.97 -16.23
N GLY A 438 -25.11 5.08 -17.44
CA GLY A 438 -26.52 5.47 -17.62
C GLY A 438 -27.50 4.43 -17.08
N GLN A 439 -27.22 3.14 -17.27
CA GLN A 439 -28.07 2.05 -16.78
C GLN A 439 -28.04 1.95 -15.25
N LEU A 440 -26.90 2.26 -14.62
CA LEU A 440 -26.76 2.24 -13.16
C LEU A 440 -27.56 3.35 -12.49
N LEU A 441 -27.56 4.55 -13.09
CA LEU A 441 -28.28 5.70 -12.56
C LEU A 441 -29.81 5.56 -12.63
N GLU A 442 -30.32 4.65 -13.46
CA GLU A 442 -31.75 4.36 -13.61
C GLU A 442 -32.23 3.22 -12.68
N ARG A 443 -31.33 2.62 -11.87
CA ARG A 443 -31.67 1.51 -10.96
C ARG A 443 -31.94 2.01 -9.54
N ASP A 444 -33.21 2.29 -9.25
CA ASP A 444 -33.66 2.66 -7.89
C ASP A 444 -33.35 1.56 -6.86
N GLU A 445 -33.43 0.29 -7.28
CA GLU A 445 -33.15 -0.92 -6.50
C GLU A 445 -31.81 -0.89 -5.75
N MET A 446 -30.76 -0.32 -6.36
CA MET A 446 -29.44 -0.27 -5.75
C MET A 446 -29.39 0.72 -4.58
N ASN A 447 -30.14 1.82 -4.66
CA ASN A 447 -30.25 2.78 -3.57
C ASN A 447 -30.98 2.16 -2.37
N ASP A 448 -31.99 1.32 -2.63
CA ASP A 448 -32.70 0.60 -1.57
C ASP A 448 -31.78 -0.42 -0.88
N LEU A 449 -30.95 -1.14 -1.64
CA LEU A 449 -29.98 -2.09 -1.09
C LEU A 449 -28.85 -1.43 -0.29
N LEU A 450 -28.54 -0.16 -0.56
CA LEU A 450 -27.52 0.63 0.13
C LEU A 450 -28.12 1.72 1.04
N HIS A 451 -29.42 1.62 1.37
CA HIS A 451 -30.15 2.65 2.08
C HIS A 451 -29.47 3.05 3.40
N ASP A 452 -29.00 2.08 4.18
CA ASP A 452 -28.38 2.32 5.48
C ASP A 452 -27.08 3.13 5.35
N GLU A 453 -26.22 2.79 4.40
CA GLU A 453 -24.97 3.51 4.13
C GLU A 453 -25.26 4.92 3.63
N LEU A 454 -26.20 5.06 2.69
CA LEU A 454 -26.59 6.36 2.15
C LEU A 454 -27.19 7.27 3.24
N ALA A 455 -28.01 6.71 4.13
CA ALA A 455 -28.58 7.43 5.28
C ALA A 455 -27.51 7.87 6.30
N GLN A 456 -26.44 7.09 6.45
CA GLN A 456 -25.26 7.45 7.24
C GLN A 456 -24.32 8.46 6.54
N GLY A 457 -24.63 8.84 5.29
CA GLY A 457 -23.88 9.84 4.54
C GLY A 457 -22.71 9.27 3.73
N TYR A 458 -22.69 7.96 3.45
CA TYR A 458 -21.71 7.37 2.56
C TYR A 458 -21.90 7.92 1.14
N ARG A 459 -20.79 8.15 0.44
CA ARG A 459 -20.79 8.52 -0.98
C ARG A 459 -20.53 7.30 -1.86
N THR A 460 -21.15 7.25 -3.02
CA THR A 460 -20.96 6.15 -3.98
C THR A 460 -19.92 6.52 -5.03
N VAL A 461 -19.00 5.60 -5.31
CA VAL A 461 -18.03 5.70 -6.41
C VAL A 461 -18.21 4.51 -7.34
N TYR A 462 -18.25 4.74 -8.65
CA TYR A 462 -18.63 3.73 -9.63
C TYR A 462 -17.43 3.31 -10.49
N PHE A 463 -17.16 2.01 -10.55
CA PHE A 463 -16.15 1.40 -11.40
C PHE A 463 -16.85 0.53 -12.45
N THR A 464 -16.77 0.94 -13.72
CA THR A 464 -17.54 0.34 -14.81
C THR A 464 -16.71 0.05 -16.06
N VAL A 465 -17.19 -0.85 -16.91
CA VAL A 465 -16.66 -1.00 -18.27
C VAL A 465 -17.27 0.05 -19.20
N ALA A 466 -16.45 0.65 -20.07
CA ALA A 466 -16.89 1.62 -21.07
C ALA A 466 -16.15 1.42 -22.40
N ASP A 467 -16.61 2.10 -23.45
CA ASP A 467 -15.94 2.07 -24.76
C ASP A 467 -14.57 2.78 -24.74
N ASN A 468 -14.47 3.82 -23.91
CA ASN A 468 -13.28 4.64 -23.74
C ASN A 468 -13.03 4.89 -22.25
N ASN A 469 -11.76 5.09 -21.90
CA ASN A 469 -11.40 5.50 -20.55
C ASN A 469 -11.97 6.90 -20.28
N SER A 470 -12.69 7.05 -19.18
CA SER A 470 -13.23 8.34 -18.74
C SER A 470 -13.34 8.39 -17.21
N GLN A 471 -13.22 9.60 -16.67
CA GLN A 471 -13.51 9.89 -15.27
C GLN A 471 -14.38 11.14 -15.25
N LYS A 472 -15.60 11.05 -14.69
CA LYS A 472 -16.53 12.18 -14.58
C LYS A 472 -17.19 12.15 -13.20
N GLY A 473 -16.76 13.04 -12.30
CA GLY A 473 -17.17 12.98 -10.90
C GLY A 473 -16.78 11.62 -10.31
N ASP A 474 -17.72 10.97 -9.64
CA ASP A 474 -17.52 9.68 -8.98
C ASP A 474 -17.63 8.48 -9.95
N PHE A 475 -17.77 8.71 -11.26
CA PHE A 475 -17.85 7.64 -12.27
C PHE A 475 -16.52 7.42 -12.98
N PHE A 476 -16.00 6.20 -12.85
CA PHE A 476 -14.83 5.68 -13.54
C PHE A 476 -15.25 4.66 -14.59
N GLY A 477 -15.03 5.02 -15.87
CA GLY A 477 -15.28 4.15 -17.02
C GLY A 477 -13.97 3.64 -17.60
N TYR A 478 -13.83 2.31 -17.74
CA TYR A 478 -12.61 1.67 -18.22
C TYR A 478 -12.84 0.96 -19.54
N LYS A 479 -11.98 1.27 -20.52
CA LYS A 479 -11.91 0.54 -21.77
C LYS A 479 -11.46 -0.90 -21.53
N SER A 480 -12.28 -1.84 -21.96
CA SER A 480 -11.92 -3.26 -21.96
C SER A 480 -10.67 -3.55 -22.77
N LEU A 481 -9.79 -4.39 -22.22
CA LEU A 481 -8.61 -4.92 -22.91
C LEU A 481 -9.01 -5.79 -24.11
N ILE A 482 -10.02 -6.63 -23.92
CA ILE A 482 -10.60 -7.50 -24.94
C ILE A 482 -12.06 -7.76 -24.61
N VAL A 483 -12.92 -7.78 -25.64
CA VAL A 483 -14.33 -8.17 -25.53
C VAL A 483 -14.45 -9.69 -25.74
N LEU A 484 -15.30 -10.35 -24.96
CA LEU A 484 -15.51 -11.79 -25.09
C LEU A 484 -16.36 -12.11 -26.32
N LYS A 485 -15.83 -12.88 -27.27
CA LYS A 485 -16.48 -13.18 -28.55
C LYS A 485 -17.89 -13.78 -28.41
N ASN A 486 -18.12 -14.60 -27.38
CA ASN A 486 -19.40 -15.27 -27.13
C ASN A 486 -20.30 -14.50 -26.15
N SER A 487 -19.84 -13.36 -25.63
CA SER A 487 -20.58 -12.53 -24.67
C SER A 487 -20.14 -11.07 -24.83
N PRO A 488 -20.61 -10.37 -25.89
CA PRO A 488 -20.08 -9.06 -26.28
C PRO A 488 -20.34 -7.95 -25.26
N HIS A 489 -21.24 -8.19 -24.30
CA HIS A 489 -21.51 -7.31 -23.17
C HIS A 489 -20.45 -7.39 -22.06
N TYR A 490 -19.62 -8.45 -22.05
CA TYR A 490 -18.54 -8.62 -21.09
C TYR A 490 -17.18 -8.40 -21.74
N GLY A 491 -16.36 -7.55 -21.12
CA GLY A 491 -14.99 -7.33 -21.53
C GLY A 491 -14.04 -7.38 -20.34
N LEU A 492 -12.80 -7.80 -20.59
CA LEU A 492 -11.80 -7.92 -19.53
C LEU A 492 -11.29 -6.52 -19.16
N PRO A 493 -11.47 -6.05 -17.92
CA PRO A 493 -11.02 -4.73 -17.51
C PRO A 493 -9.49 -4.68 -17.25
N PRO A 494 -8.88 -3.47 -17.28
CA PRO A 494 -7.47 -3.26 -16.91
C PRO A 494 -7.28 -3.35 -15.38
N ALA A 495 -7.20 -4.58 -14.86
CA ALA A 495 -7.28 -4.88 -13.43
C ALA A 495 -6.35 -4.04 -12.52
N MET A 496 -5.05 -3.93 -12.85
CA MET A 496 -4.10 -3.17 -12.02
C MET A 496 -4.41 -1.68 -11.98
N ARG A 497 -4.91 -1.11 -13.09
CA ARG A 497 -5.28 0.31 -13.13
C ARG A 497 -6.48 0.58 -12.24
N ILE A 498 -7.50 -0.28 -12.31
CA ILE A 498 -8.69 -0.18 -11.48
C ILE A 498 -8.33 -0.36 -10.00
N ALA A 499 -7.47 -1.32 -9.66
CA ALA A 499 -6.98 -1.50 -8.29
C ALA A 499 -6.26 -0.25 -7.76
N TYR A 500 -5.47 0.43 -8.60
CA TYR A 500 -4.82 1.68 -8.25
C TYR A 500 -5.83 2.82 -8.03
N ASP A 501 -6.77 3.04 -8.96
CA ASP A 501 -7.78 4.09 -8.82
C ASP A 501 -8.70 3.83 -7.62
N PHE A 502 -9.12 2.58 -7.40
CA PHE A 502 -9.87 2.15 -6.22
C PHE A 502 -9.11 2.43 -4.91
N PHE A 503 -7.80 2.12 -4.89
CA PHE A 503 -6.96 2.43 -3.73
C PHE A 503 -6.98 3.93 -3.43
N GLN A 504 -6.81 4.78 -4.46
CA GLN A 504 -6.77 6.24 -4.33
C GLN A 504 -8.11 6.83 -3.86
N GLU A 505 -9.22 6.23 -4.27
CA GLU A 505 -10.55 6.67 -3.82
C GLU A 505 -10.82 6.32 -2.34
N ALA A 506 -10.04 5.42 -1.75
CA ALA A 506 -10.08 5.05 -0.34
C ALA A 506 -11.47 4.59 0.15
N CYS A 507 -12.14 3.80 -0.67
CA CYS A 507 -13.46 3.26 -0.35
C CYS A 507 -13.43 2.26 0.82
N ASP A 508 -14.53 2.24 1.58
CA ASP A 508 -14.73 1.44 2.79
C ASP A 508 -15.38 0.10 2.54
N ILE A 509 -16.22 0.06 1.51
CA ILE A 509 -17.08 -1.06 1.18
C ILE A 509 -17.03 -1.22 -0.33
N ILE A 510 -17.02 -2.46 -0.78
CA ILE A 510 -17.21 -2.81 -2.18
C ILE A 510 -18.61 -3.38 -2.33
N PHE A 511 -19.42 -2.77 -3.19
CA PHE A 511 -20.71 -3.31 -3.61
C PHE A 511 -20.59 -3.90 -5.02
N ILE A 512 -20.91 -5.18 -5.17
CA ILE A 512 -20.89 -5.88 -6.46
C ILE A 512 -22.31 -5.97 -7.01
N ASP A 513 -22.55 -5.25 -8.11
CA ASP A 513 -23.84 -5.14 -8.81
C ASP A 513 -24.00 -6.14 -9.97
N THR A 514 -22.91 -6.78 -10.42
CA THR A 514 -22.97 -7.78 -11.51
C THR A 514 -22.00 -8.94 -11.29
N LEU A 515 -22.28 -10.13 -11.86
CA LEU A 515 -21.38 -11.30 -11.84
C LEU A 515 -20.35 -11.35 -12.99
N GLY A 516 -20.19 -10.27 -13.75
CA GLY A 516 -19.26 -10.23 -14.87
C GLY A 516 -17.80 -9.95 -14.46
N PRO A 517 -16.91 -9.73 -15.43
CA PRO A 517 -15.50 -9.44 -15.18
C PRO A 517 -15.25 -8.29 -14.20
N MET A 518 -16.07 -7.24 -14.19
CA MET A 518 -15.95 -6.15 -13.22
C MET A 518 -16.32 -6.58 -11.81
N GLY A 519 -17.42 -7.31 -11.63
CA GLY A 519 -17.79 -7.81 -10.31
C GLY A 519 -16.77 -8.79 -9.73
N ILE A 520 -16.23 -9.69 -10.56
CA ILE A 520 -15.14 -10.59 -10.16
C ILE A 520 -13.90 -9.80 -9.74
N LEU A 521 -13.56 -8.73 -10.47
CA LEU A 521 -12.44 -7.87 -10.10
C LEU A 521 -12.70 -7.16 -8.76
N GLY A 522 -13.91 -6.65 -8.53
CA GLY A 522 -14.31 -6.07 -7.24
C GLY A 522 -14.14 -7.06 -6.09
N MET A 523 -14.59 -8.31 -6.27
CA MET A 523 -14.40 -9.39 -5.29
C MET A 523 -12.91 -9.67 -5.02
N LEU A 524 -12.09 -9.76 -6.06
CA LEU A 524 -10.65 -10.01 -5.92
C LEU A 524 -9.93 -8.85 -5.22
N ILE A 525 -10.27 -7.60 -5.53
CA ILE A 525 -9.73 -6.41 -4.87
C ILE A 525 -10.15 -6.41 -3.39
N GLY A 526 -11.43 -6.65 -3.09
CA GLY A 526 -11.94 -6.70 -1.72
C GLY A 526 -11.23 -7.74 -0.87
N LYS A 527 -11.07 -8.98 -1.39
CA LYS A 527 -10.34 -10.03 -0.66
C LYS A 527 -8.84 -9.74 -0.52
N LEU A 528 -8.21 -9.17 -1.54
CA LEU A 528 -6.78 -8.81 -1.48
C LEU A 528 -6.52 -7.74 -0.42
N LEU A 529 -7.37 -6.70 -0.42
CA LEU A 529 -7.22 -5.51 0.42
C LEU A 529 -7.93 -5.61 1.77
N GLN A 530 -8.64 -6.72 2.02
CA GLN A 530 -9.45 -6.97 3.23
C GLN A 530 -10.53 -5.91 3.46
N ILE A 531 -11.18 -5.50 2.38
CA ILE A 531 -12.28 -4.54 2.39
C ILE A 531 -13.60 -5.32 2.33
N PRO A 532 -14.59 -5.00 3.19
CA PRO A 532 -15.90 -5.63 3.18
C PRO A 532 -16.54 -5.66 1.79
N ILE A 533 -17.01 -6.83 1.39
CA ILE A 533 -17.66 -7.08 0.11
C ILE A 533 -19.14 -7.37 0.35
N ILE A 534 -19.97 -6.52 -0.24
CA ILE A 534 -21.42 -6.66 -0.29
C ILE A 534 -21.81 -6.96 -1.73
N SER A 535 -22.80 -7.83 -1.93
CA SER A 535 -23.30 -8.13 -3.27
C SER A 535 -24.81 -8.29 -3.28
N THR A 536 -25.45 -7.96 -4.40
CA THR A 536 -26.83 -8.34 -4.64
C THR A 536 -26.93 -9.78 -5.18
N TYR A 537 -28.11 -10.38 -5.12
CA TYR A 537 -28.36 -11.63 -5.82
C TYR A 537 -28.72 -11.40 -7.28
N HIS A 538 -27.95 -12.00 -8.19
CA HIS A 538 -28.05 -11.73 -9.62
C HIS A 538 -28.91 -12.78 -10.32
N GLU A 539 -30.22 -12.76 -10.05
CA GLU A 539 -31.14 -13.82 -10.48
C GLU A 539 -31.12 -14.03 -12.02
N THR A 540 -31.10 -12.95 -12.78
CA THR A 540 -31.14 -12.99 -14.25
C THR A 540 -29.90 -13.67 -14.83
N GLU A 541 -28.71 -13.29 -14.37
CA GLU A 541 -27.43 -13.84 -14.78
C GLU A 541 -27.32 -15.31 -14.36
N VAL A 542 -27.70 -15.62 -13.11
CA VAL A 542 -27.70 -16.99 -12.59
C VAL A 542 -28.60 -17.89 -13.46
N ASN A 543 -29.82 -17.43 -13.78
CA ASN A 543 -30.78 -18.15 -14.60
C ASN A 543 -30.32 -18.33 -16.05
N ALA A 544 -29.78 -17.28 -16.67
CA ALA A 544 -29.28 -17.33 -18.04
C ALA A 544 -28.12 -18.33 -18.19
N LEU A 545 -27.22 -18.36 -17.21
CA LEU A 545 -26.04 -19.22 -17.23
C LEU A 545 -26.35 -20.65 -16.76
N ALA A 546 -27.34 -20.86 -15.88
CA ALA A 546 -27.84 -22.18 -15.51
C ALA A 546 -28.49 -22.94 -16.68
N LYS A 547 -29.14 -22.23 -17.61
CA LYS A 547 -29.78 -22.78 -18.82
C LYS A 547 -28.80 -23.34 -19.86
N SER A 548 -27.49 -23.11 -19.71
CA SER A 548 -26.45 -23.55 -20.67
C SER A 548 -26.25 -25.08 -20.78
N GLY A 549 -26.82 -25.88 -19.86
CA GLY A 549 -26.79 -27.35 -19.90
C GLY A 549 -25.39 -27.99 -19.74
N GLY A 550 -25.34 -29.31 -19.58
CA GLY A 550 -24.09 -30.09 -19.61
C GLY A 550 -23.06 -29.79 -18.51
N GLU A 551 -21.77 -30.00 -18.80
CA GLU A 551 -20.66 -29.69 -17.89
C GLU A 551 -20.53 -28.19 -17.58
N THR A 552 -20.92 -27.33 -18.52
CA THR A 552 -20.94 -25.87 -18.37
C THR A 552 -21.84 -25.43 -17.22
N SER A 553 -23.04 -26.02 -17.11
CA SER A 553 -23.97 -25.73 -16.00
C SER A 553 -23.40 -26.15 -14.64
N LYS A 554 -22.69 -27.29 -14.57
CA LYS A 554 -22.03 -27.75 -13.33
C LYS A 554 -20.89 -26.82 -12.91
N PHE A 555 -20.02 -26.45 -13.85
CA PHE A 555 -18.95 -25.48 -13.61
C PHE A 555 -19.52 -24.16 -13.10
N PHE A 556 -20.59 -23.68 -13.73
CA PHE A 556 -21.18 -22.39 -13.40
C PHE A 556 -21.86 -22.37 -12.03
N LYS A 557 -22.60 -23.42 -11.66
CA LYS A 557 -23.14 -23.57 -10.30
C LYS A 557 -22.04 -23.54 -9.23
N LYS A 558 -20.91 -24.22 -9.52
CA LYS A 558 -19.74 -24.19 -8.64
C LYS A 558 -19.13 -22.80 -8.56
N PHE A 559 -19.02 -22.09 -9.69
CA PHE A 559 -18.53 -20.72 -9.74
C PHE A 559 -19.38 -19.78 -8.89
N ILE A 560 -20.72 -19.80 -9.03
CA ILE A 560 -21.62 -18.95 -8.22
C ILE A 560 -21.46 -19.24 -6.72
N SER A 561 -21.47 -20.52 -6.34
CA SER A 561 -21.30 -20.91 -4.94
C SER A 561 -19.96 -20.44 -4.37
N VAL A 562 -18.88 -20.53 -5.16
CA VAL A 562 -17.58 -19.98 -4.77
C VAL A 562 -17.66 -18.46 -4.66
N PHE A 563 -18.24 -17.76 -5.66
CA PHE A 563 -18.37 -16.30 -5.63
C PHE A 563 -19.07 -15.82 -4.36
N TYR A 564 -20.27 -16.31 -4.05
CA TYR A 564 -21.00 -15.87 -2.86
C TYR A 564 -20.29 -16.27 -1.56
N SER A 565 -19.54 -17.39 -1.52
CA SER A 565 -18.71 -17.73 -0.35
C SER A 565 -17.54 -16.77 -0.11
N GLN A 566 -17.22 -15.94 -1.10
CA GLN A 566 -16.21 -14.87 -0.98
C GLN A 566 -16.84 -13.50 -0.74
N VAL A 567 -18.16 -13.38 -0.70
CA VAL A 567 -18.85 -12.15 -0.30
C VAL A 567 -19.06 -12.19 1.21
N ASP A 568 -19.00 -11.04 1.89
CA ASP A 568 -19.20 -10.96 3.33
C ASP A 568 -20.71 -10.81 3.66
N GLU A 569 -21.46 -10.07 2.83
CA GLU A 569 -22.92 -9.91 2.96
C GLU A 569 -23.63 -9.95 1.58
N VAL A 570 -24.70 -10.73 1.47
CA VAL A 570 -25.61 -10.69 0.31
C VAL A 570 -26.88 -9.94 0.66
N ARG A 571 -27.22 -8.93 -0.13
CA ARG A 571 -28.44 -8.12 0.08
C ARG A 571 -29.51 -8.45 -0.95
N LEU A 572 -30.74 -8.58 -0.48
CA LEU A 572 -31.92 -8.88 -1.28
C LEU A 572 -33.00 -7.82 -1.05
N LEU A 573 -33.73 -7.48 -2.10
CA LEU A 573 -34.95 -6.67 -2.01
C LEU A 573 -36.13 -7.49 -1.52
N ASP A 574 -36.21 -8.76 -1.92
CA ASP A 574 -37.31 -9.64 -1.61
C ASP A 574 -36.82 -10.97 -1.02
N MET A 575 -37.77 -11.77 -0.51
CA MET A 575 -37.47 -13.10 0.00
C MET A 575 -36.86 -14.00 -1.09
N PRO A 576 -35.76 -14.72 -0.79
CA PRO A 576 -35.09 -15.52 -1.80
C PRO A 576 -35.98 -16.67 -2.28
N SER A 577 -35.94 -16.95 -3.59
CA SER A 577 -36.54 -18.16 -4.16
C SER A 577 -35.91 -19.44 -3.56
N THR A 578 -36.58 -20.59 -3.67
CA THR A 578 -36.04 -21.88 -3.17
C THR A 578 -34.66 -22.19 -3.77
N MET A 579 -34.42 -21.81 -5.03
CA MET A 579 -33.14 -22.02 -5.69
C MET A 579 -32.06 -21.06 -5.17
N GLU A 580 -32.41 -19.80 -4.92
CA GLU A 580 -31.53 -18.81 -4.26
C GLU A 580 -31.09 -19.30 -2.90
N TYR A 581 -32.06 -19.74 -2.09
CA TYR A 581 -31.80 -20.25 -0.77
C TYR A 581 -30.81 -21.42 -0.80
N GLU A 582 -31.00 -22.40 -1.69
CA GLU A 582 -30.06 -23.54 -1.82
C GLU A 582 -28.62 -23.12 -2.18
N ILE A 583 -28.46 -22.03 -2.94
CA ILE A 583 -27.16 -21.51 -3.35
C ILE A 583 -26.51 -20.74 -2.19
N LEU A 584 -27.28 -19.85 -1.54
CA LEU A 584 -26.82 -19.01 -0.43
C LEU A 584 -26.55 -19.83 0.85
N ALA A 585 -27.40 -20.81 1.16
CA ALA A 585 -27.18 -21.73 2.29
C ALA A 585 -25.88 -22.55 2.12
N LYS A 586 -25.46 -22.83 0.88
CA LYS A 586 -24.18 -23.51 0.61
C LYS A 586 -22.99 -22.56 0.69
N SER A 587 -23.18 -21.26 0.51
CA SER A 587 -22.09 -20.28 0.56
C SER A 587 -21.72 -19.87 1.99
N LYS A 588 -22.62 -20.08 2.97
CA LYS A 588 -22.45 -19.67 4.38
C LYS A 588 -22.14 -18.19 4.54
N THR A 589 -22.87 -17.37 3.79
CA THR A 589 -22.72 -15.91 3.75
C THR A 589 -23.88 -15.27 4.50
N ASP A 590 -23.64 -14.16 5.17
CA ASP A 590 -24.71 -13.39 5.82
C ASP A 590 -25.66 -12.84 4.76
N VAL A 591 -26.97 -12.92 5.02
CA VAL A 591 -27.99 -12.43 4.09
C VAL A 591 -28.89 -11.40 4.77
N ARG A 592 -29.01 -10.23 4.15
CA ARG A 592 -29.89 -9.15 4.60
C ARG A 592 -31.01 -8.94 3.60
N ILE A 593 -32.23 -8.82 4.11
CA ILE A 593 -33.43 -8.54 3.30
C ILE A 593 -34.05 -7.24 3.82
N LEU A 594 -34.03 -6.18 2.99
CA LEU A 594 -34.59 -4.85 3.31
C LEU A 594 -34.41 -4.41 4.78
N GLY A 595 -33.15 -4.34 5.24
CA GLY A 595 -32.80 -3.88 6.59
C GLY A 595 -32.93 -4.93 7.70
N ASN A 596 -33.63 -6.06 7.48
CA ASN A 596 -33.67 -7.17 8.45
C ASN A 596 -32.57 -8.18 8.14
N THR A 597 -31.73 -8.51 9.13
CA THR A 597 -30.69 -9.53 8.99
C THR A 597 -31.31 -10.92 9.21
N ILE A 598 -31.17 -11.83 8.25
CA ILE A 598 -31.57 -13.23 8.40
C ILE A 598 -30.28 -14.08 8.40
N LEU A 599 -29.99 -14.71 9.54
CA LEU A 599 -28.98 -15.75 9.60
C LEU A 599 -29.51 -16.99 8.89
N ILE A 600 -28.96 -17.31 7.71
CA ILE A 600 -29.33 -18.52 6.96
C ILE A 600 -28.55 -19.71 7.55
N ASP A 601 -28.98 -20.20 8.71
CA ASP A 601 -28.72 -21.56 9.14
C ASP A 601 -30.00 -22.39 8.92
N ALA A 602 -29.85 -23.57 8.31
CA ALA A 602 -30.95 -24.43 7.80
C ALA A 602 -32.08 -24.74 8.82
N PRO A 603 -33.27 -25.23 8.40
CA PRO A 603 -34.08 -24.98 7.20
C PRO A 603 -35.41 -24.26 7.54
N GLU A 604 -35.49 -23.51 8.65
CA GLU A 604 -36.71 -22.80 9.05
C GLU A 604 -36.45 -21.29 9.18
N PHE A 605 -37.30 -20.49 8.55
CA PHE A 605 -37.26 -19.03 8.61
C PHE A 605 -37.37 -18.55 10.07
N GLN A 606 -36.33 -17.94 10.61
CA GLN A 606 -36.44 -17.08 11.79
C GLN A 606 -36.07 -15.64 11.41
N ILE A 607 -37.09 -14.79 11.37
CA ILE A 607 -36.94 -13.34 11.27
C ILE A 607 -36.75 -12.83 12.70
N TYR A 608 -35.60 -12.23 13.00
CA TYR A 608 -35.37 -11.55 14.27
C TYR A 608 -35.62 -10.05 14.09
N PRO A 609 -36.65 -9.46 14.73
CA PRO A 609 -36.75 -8.01 14.81
C PRO A 609 -35.64 -7.45 15.72
N GLU A 610 -35.07 -6.29 15.39
CA GLU A 610 -33.96 -5.59 16.08
C GLU A 610 -34.17 -5.28 17.58
N THR A 611 -35.25 -5.75 18.21
CA THR A 611 -35.61 -5.40 19.59
C THR A 611 -35.38 -6.51 20.62
N GLU A 612 -34.91 -7.69 20.22
CA GLU A 612 -34.62 -8.78 21.16
C GLU A 612 -33.23 -9.40 20.96
N ILE A 613 -32.18 -8.61 21.24
CA ILE A 613 -30.88 -9.13 21.67
C ILE A 613 -30.45 -8.34 22.90
N TYR A 614 -30.59 -8.95 24.07
CA TYR A 614 -29.95 -8.53 25.32
C TYR A 614 -28.79 -9.47 25.64
#